data_AF-A0A2E0N4X9-F1
#
_entry.id   AF-A0A2E0N4X9-F1
#
_cell.length_a   1.000
_cell.length_b   1.000
_cell.length_c   1.000
_cell.angle_alpha   90.00
_cell.angle_beta   90.00
_cell.angle_gamma   90.00
#
_symmetry.space_group_name_H-M   'P 1'
#
loop_
_entity.id
_entity.type
_entity.pdbx_description
1 polymer ?
#
loop_
_entity_poly.entity_id
_entity_poly.type
_entity_poly.pdbx_seq_one_letter_code
_entity_poly.pdbx_strand_id
1 'polypeptide(L)'
;MSAELSPSHYTWLGEQIFRNECNSQTSCLTSWNAGEDFPSLGIGHFIWYQKGQEEIFEETFPALLTFFGDKGIVLPEWLKASAAGENPWRDRDSFNQAQQSGRMKKLRDLLLLTAPLQAEFIVHRFNITRDRIVSSFESAEQARARQVIDQLATMQPPYGQYALIDYLHFKGSGLNPAENYQGTGWGLKQVIKAMLGQQVSLETFARAATAVLDQRIENAPPARDESRWQAGWHNRIKTYLPPEAVSVN
;
A
#
# COMPACT_ATOMS: atom_id res chain seq x y z
N MET A 1 -19.37 -13.31 1.85
CA MET A 1 -18.20 -14.13 1.48
C MET A 1 -17.40 -13.33 0.47
N SER A 2 -16.25 -12.79 0.88
CA SER A 2 -15.33 -12.15 -0.06
C SER A 2 -14.76 -13.22 -0.98
N ALA A 3 -14.78 -13.01 -2.30
CA ALA A 3 -14.15 -13.94 -3.22
C ALA A 3 -12.65 -14.01 -2.88
N GLU A 4 -12.16 -15.21 -2.55
CA GLU A 4 -10.77 -15.42 -2.20
C GLU A 4 -9.92 -15.28 -3.47
N LEU A 5 -8.88 -14.43 -3.42
CA LEU A 5 -7.98 -14.25 -4.54
C LEU A 5 -7.17 -15.53 -4.78
N SER A 6 -7.01 -15.91 -6.04
CA SER A 6 -6.19 -17.06 -6.43
C SER A 6 -4.69 -16.76 -6.22
N PRO A 7 -3.84 -17.80 -6.21
CA PRO A 7 -2.38 -17.60 -6.20
C PRO A 7 -1.88 -16.73 -7.36
N SER A 8 -2.45 -16.86 -8.56
CA SER A 8 -2.06 -16.02 -9.71
C SER A 8 -2.45 -14.55 -9.54
N HIS A 9 -3.56 -14.27 -8.85
CA HIS A 9 -3.93 -12.89 -8.49
C HIS A 9 -2.89 -12.28 -7.55
N TYR A 10 -2.41 -13.02 -6.55
CA TYR A 10 -1.37 -12.51 -5.65
C TYR A 10 -0.02 -12.30 -6.34
N THR A 11 0.36 -13.16 -7.28
CA THR A 11 1.53 -12.93 -8.13
C THR A 11 1.40 -11.61 -8.90
N TRP A 12 0.28 -11.40 -9.57
CA TRP A 12 0.05 -10.17 -10.34
C TRP A 12 0.01 -8.92 -9.44
N LEU A 13 -0.66 -9.00 -8.28
CA LEU A 13 -0.69 -7.90 -7.31
C LEU A 13 0.72 -7.55 -6.82
N GLY A 14 1.53 -8.56 -6.49
CA GLY A 14 2.91 -8.37 -6.06
C GLY A 14 3.74 -7.65 -7.13
N GLU A 15 3.56 -8.01 -8.41
CA GLU A 15 4.22 -7.34 -9.53
C GLU A 15 3.79 -5.88 -9.68
N GLN A 16 2.49 -5.57 -9.54
CA GLN A 16 2.01 -4.18 -9.64
C GLN A 16 2.52 -3.33 -8.48
N ILE A 17 2.45 -3.85 -7.24
CA ILE A 17 2.98 -3.17 -6.06
C ILE A 17 4.49 -2.91 -6.25
N PHE A 18 5.25 -3.92 -6.66
CA PHE A 18 6.70 -3.77 -6.87
C PHE A 18 7.03 -2.76 -7.98
N ARG A 19 6.20 -2.69 -9.03
CA ARG A 19 6.35 -1.68 -10.08
C ARG A 19 6.05 -0.28 -9.55
N ASN A 20 4.98 -0.10 -8.78
CA ASN A 20 4.58 1.21 -8.30
C ASN A 20 5.52 1.77 -7.23
N GLU A 21 5.97 0.93 -6.30
CA GLU A 21 6.80 1.36 -5.17
C GLU A 21 8.28 1.40 -5.52
N CYS A 22 8.73 0.46 -6.36
CA CYS A 22 10.14 0.26 -6.62
C CYS A 22 10.55 0.36 -8.09
N ASN A 23 9.64 0.70 -9.00
CA ASN A 23 9.88 0.63 -10.44
C ASN A 23 10.50 -0.73 -10.86
N SER A 24 10.10 -1.79 -10.16
CA SER A 24 10.62 -3.15 -10.29
C SER A 24 12.15 -3.29 -10.10
N GLN A 25 12.78 -2.37 -9.37
CA GLN A 25 14.21 -2.40 -9.07
C GLN A 25 14.49 -3.18 -7.79
N THR A 26 15.27 -4.26 -7.88
CA THR A 26 15.63 -5.10 -6.72
C THR A 26 16.34 -4.32 -5.62
N SER A 27 17.15 -3.31 -5.96
CA SER A 27 17.84 -2.46 -4.98
C SER A 27 16.86 -1.68 -4.08
N CYS A 28 15.66 -1.39 -4.56
CA CYS A 28 14.64 -0.64 -3.81
C CYS A 28 13.99 -1.48 -2.69
N LEU A 29 14.04 -2.81 -2.75
CA LEU A 29 13.51 -3.70 -1.71
C LEU A 29 14.20 -3.54 -0.34
N THR A 30 15.31 -2.83 -0.30
CA THR A 30 16.05 -2.51 0.92
C THR A 30 16.44 -1.04 0.88
N SER A 31 15.58 -0.16 1.40
CA SER A 31 15.78 1.29 1.38
C SER A 31 15.79 1.88 2.78
N TRP A 32 16.50 3.00 2.94
CA TRP A 32 16.46 3.84 4.14
C TRP A 32 16.64 5.28 3.67
N ASN A 33 15.54 6.03 3.58
CA ASN A 33 15.56 7.35 2.98
C ASN A 33 16.28 8.36 3.88
N ALA A 34 16.80 9.43 3.27
CA ALA A 34 17.38 10.52 4.04
C ALA A 34 16.27 11.26 4.80
N GLY A 35 16.45 11.46 6.10
CA GLY A 35 15.45 12.09 6.97
C GLY A 35 14.48 11.13 7.64
N GLU A 36 14.60 9.82 7.40
CA GLU A 36 13.92 8.77 8.16
C GLU A 36 14.91 8.11 9.12
N ASP A 37 14.42 7.68 10.28
CA ASP A 37 15.21 6.96 11.29
C ASP A 37 14.96 5.44 11.25
N PHE A 38 14.43 4.94 10.14
CA PHE A 38 14.10 3.53 9.94
C PHE A 38 14.26 3.09 8.47
N PRO A 39 14.63 1.83 8.20
CA PRO A 39 14.56 1.26 6.87
C PRO A 39 13.15 0.79 6.50
N SER A 40 12.90 0.76 5.19
CA SER A 40 11.72 0.17 4.56
C SER A 40 12.13 -0.98 3.67
N LEU A 41 11.43 -2.11 3.79
CA LEU A 41 11.81 -3.38 3.17
C LEU A 41 10.68 -3.99 2.33
N GLY A 42 11.05 -4.78 1.33
CA GLY A 42 10.10 -5.53 0.51
C GLY A 42 9.34 -4.69 -0.50
N ILE A 43 8.42 -5.33 -1.22
CA ILE A 43 7.67 -4.67 -2.31
C ILE A 43 6.71 -3.60 -1.79
N GLY A 44 6.24 -3.75 -0.55
CA GLY A 44 5.31 -2.82 0.10
C GLY A 44 5.98 -1.80 1.02
N HIS A 45 7.31 -1.68 1.01
CA HIS A 45 8.07 -0.77 1.88
C HIS A 45 7.66 -0.91 3.36
N PHE A 46 7.70 -2.14 3.86
CA PHE A 46 7.38 -2.46 5.23
C PHE A 46 8.43 -1.87 6.16
N ILE A 47 7.99 -1.02 7.06
CA ILE A 47 8.83 -0.28 8.00
C ILE A 47 9.34 -1.23 9.08
N TRP A 48 10.62 -1.08 9.43
CA TRP A 48 11.26 -1.86 10.49
C TRP A 48 11.98 -0.97 11.50
N TYR A 49 11.47 -0.90 12.72
CA TYR A 49 11.98 -0.05 13.77
C TYR A 49 13.11 -0.67 14.58
N GLN A 50 13.86 0.20 15.24
CA GLN A 50 14.75 -0.16 16.33
C GLN A 50 13.96 -0.38 17.62
N LYS A 51 14.61 -1.02 18.60
CA LYS A 51 14.01 -1.28 19.91
C LYS A 51 13.54 0.02 20.57
N GLY A 52 12.26 0.08 20.91
CA GLY A 52 11.67 1.21 21.64
C GLY A 52 11.59 2.50 20.83
N GLN A 53 11.76 2.44 19.50
CA GLN A 53 11.52 3.56 18.62
C GLN A 53 10.01 3.76 18.47
N GLU A 54 9.56 4.97 18.80
CA GLU A 54 8.19 5.42 18.60
C GLU A 54 8.16 6.46 17.50
N GLU A 55 7.37 6.19 16.47
CA GLU A 55 7.26 7.02 15.28
C GLU A 55 5.79 7.22 14.91
N ILE A 56 5.51 8.20 14.06
CA ILE A 56 4.15 8.48 13.59
C ILE A 56 3.63 7.42 12.61
N PHE A 57 4.53 6.63 12.02
CA PHE A 57 4.18 5.57 11.07
C PHE A 57 4.04 4.22 11.77
N GLU A 58 3.29 3.29 11.17
CA GLU A 58 3.10 1.95 11.73
C GLU A 58 4.24 1.01 11.29
N GLU A 59 4.85 0.33 12.26
CA GLU A 59 5.80 -0.75 11.98
C GLU A 59 5.08 -1.97 11.40
N THR A 60 5.59 -2.51 10.28
CA THR A 60 4.92 -3.61 9.59
C THR A 60 5.83 -4.77 9.19
N PHE A 61 7.15 -4.58 9.16
CA PHE A 61 8.08 -5.63 8.73
C PHE A 61 8.12 -6.84 9.70
N PRO A 62 8.14 -6.67 11.03
CA PRO A 62 8.09 -7.83 11.94
C PRO A 62 6.81 -8.67 11.75
N ALA A 63 5.65 -8.02 11.57
CA ALA A 63 4.39 -8.70 11.30
C ALA A 63 4.40 -9.48 9.98
N LEU A 64 5.09 -8.96 8.95
CA LEU A 64 5.34 -9.71 7.71
C LEU A 64 6.19 -10.96 7.96
N LEU A 65 7.24 -10.87 8.78
CA LEU A 65 8.08 -12.03 9.12
C LEU A 65 7.28 -13.11 9.88
N THR A 66 6.42 -12.71 10.81
CA THR A 66 5.48 -13.64 11.46
C THR A 66 4.58 -14.30 10.43
N PHE A 67 3.99 -13.52 9.52
CA PHE A 67 3.15 -14.04 8.44
C PHE A 67 3.89 -15.04 7.53
N PHE A 68 5.15 -14.77 7.20
CA PHE A 68 6.00 -15.72 6.47
C PHE A 68 6.19 -17.02 7.24
N GLY A 69 6.43 -16.95 8.55
CA GLY A 69 6.54 -18.12 9.42
C GLY A 69 5.25 -18.96 9.42
N ASP A 70 4.10 -18.32 9.56
CA ASP A 70 2.78 -18.96 9.54
C ASP A 70 2.48 -19.63 8.18
N LYS A 71 3.04 -19.10 7.09
CA LYS A 71 2.98 -19.67 5.74
C LYS A 71 4.07 -20.72 5.45
N GLY A 72 4.88 -21.08 6.44
CA GLY A 72 5.91 -22.13 6.33
C GLY A 72 7.20 -21.69 5.62
N ILE A 73 7.42 -20.39 5.43
CA ILE A 73 8.66 -19.87 4.86
C ILE A 73 9.79 -20.01 5.89
N VAL A 74 10.89 -20.65 5.48
CA VAL A 74 12.07 -20.80 6.32
C VAL A 74 12.86 -19.48 6.32
N LEU A 75 12.73 -18.72 7.39
CA LEU A 75 13.49 -17.49 7.59
C LEU A 75 14.97 -17.79 7.94
N PRO A 76 15.93 -17.00 7.44
CA PRO A 76 17.28 -16.97 7.99
C PRO A 76 17.28 -16.74 9.51
N GLU A 77 18.19 -17.39 10.25
CA GLU A 77 18.24 -17.32 11.73
C GLU A 77 18.28 -15.88 12.26
N TRP A 78 19.02 -15.00 11.60
CA TRP A 78 19.08 -13.59 12.00
C TRP A 78 17.73 -12.87 11.82
N LEU A 79 16.90 -13.25 10.84
CA LEU A 79 15.56 -12.72 10.66
C LEU A 79 14.58 -13.32 11.67
N LYS A 80 14.75 -14.59 12.07
CA LYS A 80 13.96 -15.21 13.14
C LYS A 80 14.18 -14.52 14.48
N ALA A 81 15.44 -14.29 14.86
CA ALA A 81 15.77 -13.54 16.06
C ALA A 81 15.18 -12.12 16.02
N SER A 82 15.23 -11.51 14.84
CA SER A 82 14.65 -10.20 14.53
C SER A 82 13.12 -10.15 14.47
N ALA A 83 12.41 -11.28 14.33
CA ALA A 83 10.95 -11.33 14.47
C ALA A 83 10.49 -10.97 15.90
N ALA A 84 11.44 -10.90 16.85
CA ALA A 84 11.25 -10.26 18.16
C ALA A 84 11.29 -8.71 18.10
N GLY A 85 11.39 -8.10 16.91
CA GLY A 85 11.07 -6.68 16.68
C GLY A 85 12.26 -5.73 16.56
N GLU A 86 13.47 -6.18 16.21
CA GLU A 86 14.63 -5.27 16.21
C GLU A 86 15.39 -5.26 14.88
N ASN A 87 15.35 -4.09 14.23
CA ASN A 87 16.18 -3.77 13.09
C ASN A 87 17.67 -3.85 13.47
N PRO A 88 18.51 -4.64 12.76
CA PRO A 88 19.89 -4.92 13.16
C PRO A 88 20.89 -3.80 12.86
N TRP A 89 20.49 -2.77 12.11
CA TRP A 89 21.35 -1.64 11.76
C TRP A 89 21.09 -0.47 12.70
N ARG A 90 22.19 0.05 13.28
CA ARG A 90 22.15 1.16 14.23
C ARG A 90 21.78 2.50 13.58
N ASP A 91 22.08 2.65 12.29
CA ASP A 91 21.92 3.89 11.56
C ASP A 91 21.89 3.61 10.04
N ARG A 92 21.48 4.63 9.30
CA ARG A 92 21.43 4.60 7.84
C ARG A 92 22.80 4.31 7.19
N ASP A 93 23.90 4.77 7.80
CA ASP A 93 25.24 4.58 7.25
C ASP A 93 25.68 3.12 7.30
N SER A 94 25.49 2.46 8.43
CA SER A 94 25.74 1.02 8.59
C SER A 94 24.82 0.17 7.70
N PHE A 95 23.56 0.58 7.51
CA PHE A 95 22.65 -0.04 6.55
C PHE A 95 23.18 0.06 5.11
N ASN A 96 23.62 1.25 4.70
CA ASN A 96 24.15 1.51 3.37
C ASN A 96 25.46 0.77 3.09
N GLN A 97 26.37 0.69 4.07
CA GLN A 97 27.58 -0.12 3.97
C GLN A 97 27.27 -1.61 3.82
N ALA A 98 26.19 -2.08 4.46
CA ALA A 98 25.75 -3.48 4.38
C ALA A 98 25.03 -3.83 3.08
N GLN A 99 24.68 -2.87 2.20
CA GLN A 99 23.88 -3.11 0.99
C GLN A 99 24.45 -4.21 0.10
N GLN A 100 25.77 -4.28 -0.03
CA GLN A 100 26.44 -5.29 -0.87
C GLN A 100 26.83 -6.57 -0.13
N SER A 101 26.58 -6.64 1.18
CA SER A 101 26.85 -7.83 1.98
C SER A 101 26.04 -9.04 1.51
N GLY A 102 26.56 -10.24 1.77
CA GLY A 102 25.82 -11.48 1.51
C GLY A 102 24.48 -11.55 2.25
N ARG A 103 24.39 -10.92 3.44
CA ARG A 103 23.15 -10.80 4.22
C ARG A 103 22.09 -10.00 3.47
N MET A 104 22.45 -8.86 2.87
CA MET A 104 21.51 -8.01 2.12
C MET A 104 21.10 -8.57 0.77
N LYS A 105 22.00 -9.27 0.09
CA LYS A 105 21.63 -10.01 -1.12
C LYS A 105 20.59 -11.09 -0.81
N LYS A 106 20.86 -11.94 0.20
CA LYS A 106 19.90 -12.98 0.64
C LYS A 106 18.56 -12.41 1.13
N LEU A 107 18.55 -11.26 1.80
CA LEU A 107 17.30 -10.58 2.17
C LEU A 107 16.51 -10.19 0.93
N ARG A 108 17.13 -9.54 -0.05
CA ARG A 108 16.45 -9.17 -1.30
C ARG A 108 15.97 -10.38 -2.09
N ASP A 109 16.75 -11.45 -2.14
CA ASP A 109 16.33 -12.70 -2.79
C ASP A 109 15.07 -13.29 -2.12
N LEU A 110 15.04 -13.31 -0.77
CA LEU A 110 13.86 -13.72 -0.02
C LEU A 110 12.66 -12.82 -0.32
N LEU A 111 12.85 -11.49 -0.32
CA LEU A 111 11.78 -10.51 -0.58
C LEU A 111 11.27 -10.58 -2.03
N LEU A 112 12.11 -10.88 -3.01
CA LEU A 112 11.67 -11.13 -4.38
C LEU A 112 10.86 -12.42 -4.47
N LEU A 113 11.38 -13.51 -3.92
CA LEU A 113 10.74 -14.83 -3.98
C LEU A 113 9.36 -14.83 -3.29
N THR A 114 9.21 -14.03 -2.24
CA THR A 114 7.98 -13.93 -1.44
C THR A 114 7.07 -12.76 -1.84
N ALA A 115 7.30 -12.13 -3.00
CA ALA A 115 6.45 -11.03 -3.47
C ALA A 115 4.94 -11.36 -3.49
N PRO A 116 4.48 -12.56 -3.91
CA PRO A 116 3.06 -12.92 -3.82
C PRO A 116 2.54 -12.98 -2.36
N LEU A 117 3.34 -13.49 -1.42
CA LEU A 117 2.96 -13.54 -0.01
C LEU A 117 2.94 -12.16 0.64
N GLN A 118 3.82 -11.24 0.19
CA GLN A 118 3.76 -9.84 0.61
C GLN A 118 2.46 -9.17 0.13
N ALA A 119 2.02 -9.44 -1.09
CA ALA A 119 0.73 -8.96 -1.58
C ALA A 119 -0.44 -9.53 -0.77
N GLU A 120 -0.39 -10.82 -0.41
CA GLU A 120 -1.38 -11.44 0.48
C GLU A 120 -1.42 -10.76 1.86
N PHE A 121 -0.25 -10.51 2.46
CA PHE A 121 -0.14 -9.79 3.71
C PHE A 121 -0.72 -8.36 3.62
N ILE A 122 -0.45 -7.64 2.54
CA ILE A 122 -1.01 -6.30 2.28
C ILE A 122 -2.55 -6.36 2.19
N VAL A 123 -3.12 -7.37 1.52
CA VAL A 123 -4.57 -7.56 1.45
C VAL A 123 -5.17 -7.86 2.84
N HIS A 124 -4.51 -8.70 3.64
CA HIS A 124 -4.93 -8.97 5.02
C HIS A 124 -4.96 -7.69 5.87
N ARG A 125 -3.88 -6.89 5.80
CA ARG A 125 -3.75 -5.60 6.48
C ARG A 125 -4.77 -4.57 6.00
N PHE A 126 -5.08 -4.55 4.71
CA PHE A 126 -6.13 -3.74 4.13
C PHE A 126 -7.49 -4.04 4.78
N ASN A 127 -7.84 -5.31 4.97
CA ASN A 127 -9.13 -5.69 5.57
C ASN A 127 -9.31 -5.16 7.01
N ILE A 128 -8.22 -5.08 7.79
CA ILE A 128 -8.23 -4.44 9.12
C ILE A 128 -8.49 -2.93 9.00
N THR A 129 -7.81 -2.27 8.06
CA THR A 129 -7.95 -0.82 7.83
C THR A 129 -9.32 -0.47 7.26
N ARG A 130 -9.89 -1.34 6.41
CA ARG A 130 -11.23 -1.20 5.84
C ARG A 130 -12.28 -1.00 6.92
N ASP A 131 -12.25 -1.80 7.98
CA ASP A 131 -13.26 -1.69 9.05
C ASP A 131 -13.15 -0.36 9.80
N ARG A 132 -11.93 0.17 9.99
CA ARG A 132 -11.69 1.52 10.53
C ARG A 132 -12.17 2.62 9.59
N ILE A 133 -12.00 2.46 8.28
CA ILE A 133 -12.51 3.41 7.28
C ILE A 133 -14.03 3.45 7.36
N VAL A 134 -14.70 2.28 7.32
CA VAL A 134 -16.16 2.18 7.38
C VAL A 134 -16.72 2.78 8.67
N SER A 135 -16.13 2.48 9.83
CA SER A 135 -16.60 3.01 11.11
C SER A 135 -16.44 4.53 11.26
N SER A 136 -15.59 5.15 10.44
CA SER A 136 -15.38 6.59 10.43
C SER A 136 -16.44 7.39 9.65
N PHE A 137 -17.36 6.72 8.93
CA PHE A 137 -18.51 7.35 8.28
C PHE A 137 -19.64 7.57 9.29
N GLU A 138 -20.54 8.51 8.97
CA GLU A 138 -21.79 8.68 9.71
C GLU A 138 -22.59 7.37 9.71
N SER A 139 -23.32 7.09 10.79
CA SER A 139 -24.03 5.82 10.98
C SER A 139 -24.96 5.45 9.82
N ALA A 140 -25.61 6.45 9.20
CA ALA A 140 -26.48 6.25 8.05
C ALA A 140 -25.74 5.80 6.77
N GLU A 141 -24.43 6.07 6.68
CA GLU A 141 -23.61 5.82 5.50
C GLU A 141 -22.74 4.56 5.62
N GLN A 142 -22.48 4.07 6.83
CA GLN A 142 -21.54 2.96 7.07
C GLN A 142 -21.89 1.69 6.27
N ALA A 143 -23.18 1.34 6.22
CA ALA A 143 -23.64 0.18 5.46
C ALA A 143 -23.35 0.34 3.96
N ARG A 144 -23.60 1.54 3.41
CA ARG A 144 -23.34 1.84 2.01
C ARG A 144 -21.84 1.88 1.72
N ALA A 145 -21.02 2.49 2.58
CA ALA A 145 -19.57 2.54 2.45
C ALA A 145 -18.96 1.13 2.44
N ARG A 146 -19.39 0.26 3.35
CA ARG A 146 -19.00 -1.15 3.38
C ARG A 146 -19.35 -1.85 2.07
N GLN A 147 -20.58 -1.66 1.59
CA GLN A 147 -21.03 -2.23 0.33
C GLN A 147 -20.18 -1.75 -0.87
N VAL A 148 -19.83 -0.47 -0.95
CA VAL A 148 -18.94 0.05 -2.01
C VAL A 148 -17.61 -0.69 -1.98
N ILE A 149 -16.95 -0.76 -0.81
CA ILE A 149 -15.63 -1.39 -0.69
C ILE A 149 -15.69 -2.88 -1.00
N ASP A 150 -16.67 -3.60 -0.45
CA ASP A 150 -16.83 -5.04 -0.66
C ASP A 150 -17.14 -5.38 -2.14
N GLN A 151 -17.97 -4.57 -2.80
CA GLN A 151 -18.23 -4.72 -4.24
C GLN A 151 -16.95 -4.48 -5.05
N LEU A 152 -16.26 -3.37 -4.81
CA LEU A 152 -15.00 -3.07 -5.50
C LEU A 152 -13.97 -4.19 -5.31
N ALA A 153 -13.77 -4.71 -4.11
CA ALA A 153 -12.78 -5.76 -3.84
C ALA A 153 -12.98 -7.03 -4.70
N THR A 154 -14.22 -7.29 -5.14
CA THR A 154 -14.56 -8.45 -5.97
C THR A 154 -14.70 -8.14 -7.47
N MET A 155 -14.58 -6.87 -7.87
CA MET A 155 -14.73 -6.47 -9.27
C MET A 155 -13.49 -6.80 -10.08
N GLN A 156 -13.72 -7.52 -11.18
CA GLN A 156 -12.71 -7.91 -12.17
C GLN A 156 -11.38 -8.34 -11.50
N PRO A 157 -11.37 -9.39 -10.66
CA PRO A 157 -10.19 -9.75 -9.90
C PRO A 157 -8.97 -9.94 -10.82
N PRO A 158 -7.80 -9.39 -10.47
CA PRO A 158 -7.46 -8.72 -9.20
C PRO A 158 -7.63 -7.19 -9.17
N TYR A 159 -8.17 -6.55 -10.21
CA TYR A 159 -8.14 -5.08 -10.39
C TYR A 159 -8.83 -4.29 -9.28
N GLY A 160 -10.00 -4.74 -8.83
CA GLY A 160 -10.72 -4.06 -7.77
C GLY A 160 -10.00 -4.10 -6.42
N GLN A 161 -9.42 -5.24 -6.05
CA GLN A 161 -8.55 -5.34 -4.87
C GLN A 161 -7.31 -4.45 -5.03
N TYR A 162 -6.68 -4.48 -6.21
CA TYR A 162 -5.51 -3.66 -6.52
C TYR A 162 -5.78 -2.17 -6.33
N ALA A 163 -6.87 -1.65 -6.90
CA ALA A 163 -7.23 -0.24 -6.78
C ALA A 163 -7.39 0.19 -5.32
N LEU A 164 -8.01 -0.66 -4.49
CA LEU A 164 -8.22 -0.38 -3.08
C LEU A 164 -6.92 -0.38 -2.27
N ILE A 165 -6.07 -1.40 -2.42
CA ILE A 165 -4.81 -1.50 -1.66
C ILE A 165 -3.78 -0.49 -2.14
N ASP A 166 -3.70 -0.25 -3.45
CA ASP A 166 -2.74 0.68 -4.03
C ASP A 166 -3.10 2.12 -3.64
N TYR A 167 -4.37 2.53 -3.74
CA TYR A 167 -4.76 3.87 -3.32
C TYR A 167 -4.57 4.08 -1.81
N LEU A 168 -4.88 3.07 -0.99
CA LEU A 168 -4.64 3.12 0.45
C LEU A 168 -3.15 3.32 0.75
N HIS A 169 -2.27 2.57 0.09
CA HIS A 169 -0.83 2.66 0.27
C HIS A 169 -0.26 3.99 -0.26
N PHE A 170 -0.76 4.44 -1.40
CA PHE A 170 -0.33 5.64 -2.09
C PHE A 170 -0.75 6.95 -1.39
N LYS A 171 -1.98 7.02 -0.87
CA LYS A 171 -2.59 8.26 -0.35
C LYS A 171 -3.08 8.19 1.09
N GLY A 172 -2.98 7.02 1.71
CA GLY A 172 -3.41 6.81 3.08
C GLY A 172 -4.90 6.53 3.20
N SER A 173 -5.30 6.25 4.44
CA SER A 173 -6.69 5.90 4.78
C SER A 173 -7.64 7.09 4.70
N GLY A 174 -7.13 8.32 4.87
CA GLY A 174 -7.94 9.53 4.99
C GLY A 174 -8.58 9.71 6.36
N LEU A 175 -8.03 9.01 7.38
CA LEU A 175 -8.48 9.07 8.77
C LEU A 175 -7.67 10.06 9.62
N ASN A 176 -6.46 10.44 9.19
CA ASN A 176 -5.62 11.36 9.91
C ASN A 176 -6.02 12.81 9.62
N PRO A 177 -6.48 13.61 10.61
CA PRO A 177 -6.86 15.00 10.38
C PRO A 177 -5.69 15.89 9.93
N ALA A 178 -4.43 15.49 10.19
CA ALA A 178 -3.26 16.19 9.68
C ALA A 178 -3.05 16.02 8.17
N GLU A 179 -3.71 15.02 7.56
CA GLU A 179 -3.71 14.78 6.11
C GLU A 179 -4.91 15.47 5.44
N ASN A 180 -5.19 16.71 5.85
CA ASN A 180 -6.24 17.55 5.29
C ASN A 180 -5.70 18.88 4.81
N TYR A 181 -6.25 19.39 3.72
CA TYR A 181 -6.15 20.79 3.34
C TYR A 181 -7.54 21.41 3.40
N GLN A 182 -7.67 22.54 4.09
CA GLN A 182 -8.94 23.26 4.27
C GLN A 182 -10.07 22.38 4.84
N GLY A 183 -9.72 21.42 5.71
CA GLY A 183 -10.68 20.48 6.30
C GLY A 183 -11.07 19.29 5.42
N THR A 184 -10.52 19.20 4.21
CA THR A 184 -10.76 18.09 3.27
C THR A 184 -9.54 17.19 3.16
N GLY A 185 -9.73 15.90 3.45
CA GLY A 185 -8.71 14.87 3.25
C GLY A 185 -8.67 14.33 1.83
N TRP A 186 -7.72 13.45 1.54
CA TRP A 186 -7.50 12.87 0.21
C TRP A 186 -7.27 11.35 0.20
N GLY A 187 -7.52 10.69 1.32
CA GLY A 187 -7.29 9.26 1.43
C GLY A 187 -8.47 8.43 0.91
N LEU A 188 -8.37 7.11 1.07
CA LEU A 188 -9.36 6.18 0.56
C LEU A 188 -10.78 6.49 1.07
N LYS A 189 -10.94 6.95 2.32
CA LYS A 189 -12.24 7.40 2.85
C LYS A 189 -12.93 8.41 1.93
N GLN A 190 -12.23 9.41 1.44
CA GLN A 190 -12.81 10.47 0.61
C GLN A 190 -13.22 9.96 -0.77
N VAL A 191 -12.46 9.03 -1.34
CA VAL A 191 -12.85 8.35 -2.58
C VAL A 191 -14.14 7.57 -2.38
N ILE A 192 -14.24 6.77 -1.32
CA ILE A 192 -15.46 6.01 -1.01
C ILE A 192 -16.65 6.94 -0.72
N LYS A 193 -16.43 8.06 -0.03
CA LYS A 193 -17.46 9.09 0.21
C LYS A 193 -18.01 9.65 -1.09
N ALA A 194 -17.16 9.96 -2.07
CA ALA A 194 -17.59 10.44 -3.39
C ALA A 194 -18.39 9.41 -4.20
N MET A 195 -18.29 8.12 -3.85
CA MET A 195 -18.98 7.01 -4.52
C MET A 195 -20.32 6.61 -3.90
N LEU A 196 -20.67 7.09 -2.70
CA LEU A 196 -21.84 6.58 -1.97
C LEU A 196 -23.16 6.68 -2.78
N GLY A 197 -23.32 7.77 -3.53
CA GLY A 197 -24.49 8.01 -4.40
C GLY A 197 -24.34 7.55 -5.85
N GLN A 198 -23.26 6.83 -6.21
CA GLN A 198 -22.97 6.43 -7.58
C GLN A 198 -23.07 4.91 -7.76
N GLN A 199 -23.22 4.46 -9.01
CA GLN A 199 -23.05 3.06 -9.37
C GLN A 199 -21.59 2.64 -9.13
N VAL A 200 -21.39 1.53 -8.42
CA VAL A 200 -20.06 1.02 -8.12
C VAL A 200 -19.48 0.36 -9.36
N SER A 201 -18.34 0.88 -9.83
CA SER A 201 -17.52 0.31 -10.89
C SER A 201 -16.07 0.79 -10.72
N LEU A 202 -15.12 0.16 -11.41
CA LEU A 202 -13.72 0.58 -11.38
C LEU A 202 -13.54 1.96 -12.02
N GLU A 203 -14.31 2.29 -13.06
CA GLU A 203 -14.32 3.60 -13.71
C GLU A 203 -14.83 4.69 -12.77
N THR A 204 -15.90 4.40 -12.02
CA THR A 204 -16.39 5.31 -10.98
C THR A 204 -15.34 5.51 -9.89
N PHE A 205 -14.65 4.45 -9.47
CA PHE A 205 -13.56 4.56 -8.48
C PHE A 205 -12.40 5.40 -9.01
N ALA A 206 -11.92 5.14 -10.22
CA ALA A 206 -10.84 5.90 -10.85
C ALA A 206 -11.20 7.39 -11.02
N ARG A 207 -12.43 7.69 -11.46
CA ARG A 207 -12.91 9.08 -11.56
C ARG A 207 -12.98 9.77 -10.20
N ALA A 208 -13.51 9.09 -9.18
CA ALA A 208 -13.58 9.63 -7.82
C ALA A 208 -12.19 9.86 -7.22
N ALA A 209 -11.27 8.91 -7.41
CA ALA A 209 -9.87 9.01 -6.99
C ALA A 209 -9.17 10.22 -7.64
N THR A 210 -9.35 10.41 -8.94
CA THR A 210 -8.81 11.56 -9.68
C THR A 210 -9.36 12.87 -9.14
N ALA A 211 -10.69 12.98 -8.99
CA ALA A 211 -11.32 14.20 -8.48
C ALA A 211 -10.88 14.56 -7.05
N VAL A 212 -10.71 13.57 -6.17
CA VAL A 212 -10.19 13.78 -4.81
C VAL A 212 -8.76 14.33 -4.84
N LEU A 213 -7.92 13.86 -5.77
CA LEU A 213 -6.56 14.36 -5.89
C LEU A 213 -6.46 15.73 -6.57
N ASP A 214 -7.35 16.03 -7.51
CA ASP A 214 -7.45 17.37 -8.09
C ASP A 214 -7.91 18.38 -7.03
N GLN A 215 -8.92 18.04 -6.21
CA GLN A 215 -9.35 18.87 -5.09
C GLN A 215 -8.22 19.10 -4.06
N ARG A 216 -7.39 18.08 -3.81
CA ARG A 216 -6.21 18.22 -2.95
C ARG A 216 -5.25 19.28 -3.50
N ILE A 217 -4.99 19.29 -4.80
CA ILE A 217 -4.11 20.27 -5.44
C ILE A 217 -4.70 21.68 -5.31
N GLU A 218 -6.00 21.83 -5.56
CA GLU A 218 -6.71 23.10 -5.41
C GLU A 218 -6.66 23.63 -3.97
N ASN A 219 -6.77 22.74 -2.98
CA ASN A 219 -6.77 23.12 -1.57
C ASN A 219 -5.35 23.32 -1.00
N ALA A 220 -4.32 22.85 -1.70
CA ALA A 220 -2.96 22.85 -1.19
C ALA A 220 -2.42 24.27 -0.97
N PRO A 221 -1.59 24.49 0.08
CA PRO A 221 -0.90 25.77 0.25
C PRO A 221 -0.05 26.10 -0.98
N PRO A 222 -0.07 27.34 -1.52
CA PRO A 222 0.69 27.70 -2.72
C PRO A 222 2.19 27.36 -2.65
N ALA A 223 2.78 27.41 -1.45
CA ALA A 223 4.20 27.07 -1.23
C ALA A 223 4.54 25.58 -1.43
N ARG A 224 3.55 24.67 -1.41
CA ARG A 224 3.76 23.23 -1.64
C ARG A 224 3.88 22.88 -3.12
N ASP A 225 3.20 23.66 -3.98
CA ASP A 225 3.03 23.45 -5.42
C ASP A 225 2.88 21.95 -5.77
N GLU A 226 1.73 21.39 -5.42
CA GLU A 226 1.46 19.97 -5.62
C GLU A 226 1.10 19.63 -7.08
N SER A 227 0.87 20.63 -7.92
CA SER A 227 0.48 20.49 -9.33
C SER A 227 1.47 19.66 -10.15
N ARG A 228 2.77 19.74 -9.81
CA ARG A 228 3.85 18.94 -10.42
C ARG A 228 3.64 17.43 -10.33
N TRP A 229 2.85 16.94 -9.38
CA TRP A 229 2.61 15.50 -9.22
C TRP A 229 1.32 15.02 -9.90
N GLN A 230 0.47 15.93 -10.38
CA GLN A 230 -0.85 15.62 -10.92
C GLN A 230 -0.78 14.54 -12.01
N ALA A 231 0.09 14.73 -13.02
CA ALA A 231 0.24 13.80 -14.13
C ALA A 231 0.66 12.39 -13.65
N GLY A 232 1.57 12.31 -12.69
CA GLY A 232 2.01 11.04 -12.10
C GLY A 232 0.89 10.34 -11.33
N TRP A 233 0.12 11.11 -10.54
CA TRP A 233 -1.00 10.60 -9.78
C TRP A 233 -2.13 10.06 -10.67
N HIS A 234 -2.49 10.82 -11.71
CA HIS A 234 -3.49 10.38 -12.68
C HIS A 234 -3.03 9.15 -13.45
N ASN A 235 -1.75 9.08 -13.84
CA ASN A 235 -1.21 7.90 -14.52
C ASN A 235 -1.22 6.65 -13.63
N ARG A 236 -0.95 6.78 -12.33
CA ARG A 236 -1.09 5.69 -11.37
C ARG A 236 -2.54 5.21 -11.28
N ILE A 237 -3.51 6.13 -11.16
CA ILE A 237 -4.94 5.80 -11.10
C ILE A 237 -5.44 5.09 -12.36
N LYS A 238 -4.94 5.45 -13.55
CA LYS A 238 -5.30 4.77 -14.81
C LYS A 238 -4.99 3.26 -14.78
N THR A 239 -3.98 2.83 -14.01
CA THR A 239 -3.64 1.41 -13.89
C THR A 239 -4.70 0.59 -13.15
N TYR A 240 -5.61 1.23 -12.42
CA TYR A 240 -6.70 0.56 -11.71
C TYR A 240 -7.76 -0.01 -12.64
N LEU A 241 -7.76 0.44 -13.90
CA LEU A 241 -8.63 -0.08 -14.93
C LEU A 241 -7.92 -1.21 -15.68
N PRO A 242 -8.63 -2.30 -15.99
CA PRO A 242 -8.11 -3.29 -16.91
C PRO A 242 -7.85 -2.66 -18.28
N PRO A 243 -6.86 -3.15 -19.03
CA PRO A 243 -6.69 -2.74 -20.42
C PRO A 243 -7.99 -3.04 -21.18
N GLU A 244 -8.43 -2.12 -22.02
CA GLU A 244 -9.57 -2.36 -22.91
C GLU A 244 -9.31 -3.63 -23.70
N ALA A 245 -10.28 -4.55 -23.72
CA ALA A 245 -10.16 -5.76 -24.51
C ALA A 245 -9.97 -5.34 -25.97
N VAL A 246 -8.81 -5.66 -26.55
CA VAL A 246 -8.60 -5.51 -27.98
C VAL A 246 -9.56 -6.47 -28.64
N SER A 247 -10.67 -5.95 -29.16
CA SER A 247 -11.57 -6.69 -30.04
C SER A 247 -10.75 -7.07 -31.28
N VAL A 248 -10.25 -8.30 -31.32
CA VAL A 248 -9.74 -8.89 -32.54
C VAL A 248 -10.98 -9.18 -33.39
N ASN A 249 -11.32 -8.25 -34.28
CA ASN A 249 -12.26 -8.48 -35.37
C ASN A 249 -11.60 -9.34 -36.45
#